data_AF-A0AAE1ZK06-F1
#
_entry.id   AF-A0AAE1ZK06-F1
#
_cell.length_a   1.000
_cell.length_b   1.000
_cell.length_c   1.000
_cell.angle_alpha   90.00
_cell.angle_beta   90.00
_cell.angle_gamma   90.00
#
_symmetry.space_group_name_H-M   'P 1'
#
loop_
_entity.id
_entity.type
_entity.pdbx_description
1 polymer ?
#
loop_
_entity_poly.entity_id
_entity_poly.type
_entity_poly.pdbx_seq_one_letter_code
_entity_poly.pdbx_strand_id
1 'polypeptide(L)'
;MEGTGTVDLDLDEESTNKFPDRELRGSREKYLLTSILIFVLRKGYTTVSTEVIQLYNHLSFRPPPFCVWCCAAMLFPKTDENLSTNFQVQLDILITVGNELFSGLDDSSRYKPYLYNYLKEARRVIVHLYLELFAPTNDYTSCFAKLNQYLPASDPTAEVQDFRLRFVKLLASERKVGRYLNERWLPAKPNVFKKLQSLAFDIAEQLPEVLLDKVGSSEWVYNDGILLGLNTLLALIIRQQLLHKSSCTEEDVFEIIHAYNSQSCPSQLL
;
A
#
# COMPACT_ATOMS: atom_id res chain seq x y z
N MET A 1 -53.09 55.00 13.96
CA MET A 1 -53.15 54.70 12.52
C MET A 1 -51.96 53.83 12.21
N GLU A 2 -52.26 52.62 11.75
CA GLU A 2 -51.31 51.60 11.34
C GLU A 2 -50.46 52.08 10.16
N GLY A 3 -49.22 51.60 10.10
CA GLY A 3 -48.28 51.85 9.02
C GLY A 3 -47.11 50.89 9.11
N THR A 4 -47.26 49.76 8.45
CA THR A 4 -46.29 48.68 8.20
C THR A 4 -44.97 49.21 7.61
N GLY A 5 -43.83 48.80 8.20
CA GLY A 5 -42.49 48.99 7.65
C GLY A 5 -41.68 47.71 7.86
N THR A 6 -41.34 47.08 6.74
CA THR A 6 -40.74 45.76 6.54
C THR A 6 -39.29 45.67 7.03
N VAL A 7 -38.91 44.45 7.43
CA VAL A 7 -37.55 44.01 7.74
C VAL A 7 -36.75 43.99 6.42
N ASP A 8 -35.73 44.83 6.30
CA ASP A 8 -34.68 44.65 5.29
C ASP A 8 -33.77 43.50 5.75
N LEU A 9 -34.01 42.33 5.15
CA LEU A 9 -33.06 41.24 5.07
C LEU A 9 -32.17 41.51 3.85
N ASP A 10 -31.21 42.42 3.99
CA ASP A 10 -30.07 42.44 3.10
C ASP A 10 -29.19 41.24 3.44
N LEU A 11 -29.48 40.17 2.68
CA LEU A 11 -28.51 39.21 2.18
C LEU A 11 -27.31 39.97 1.62
N ASP A 12 -26.11 39.66 2.11
CA ASP A 12 -24.91 39.43 1.30
C ASP A 12 -23.67 39.36 2.21
N GLU A 13 -23.58 38.29 3.01
CA GLU A 13 -22.27 37.73 3.35
C GLU A 13 -21.99 36.58 2.39
N GLU A 14 -21.70 36.91 1.13
CA GLU A 14 -20.93 36.04 0.26
C GLU A 14 -19.56 35.84 0.93
N SER A 15 -19.45 34.77 1.73
CA SER A 15 -18.17 34.24 2.18
C SER A 15 -17.38 33.79 0.94
N THR A 16 -16.64 34.72 0.36
CA THR A 16 -15.69 34.49 -0.73
C THR A 16 -14.46 33.79 -0.16
N ASN A 17 -14.63 32.54 0.25
CA ASN A 17 -13.52 31.58 0.41
C ASN A 17 -13.01 31.22 -0.98
N LYS A 18 -12.33 32.16 -1.64
CA LYS A 18 -11.54 31.91 -2.84
C LYS A 18 -10.28 31.15 -2.41
N PHE A 19 -10.42 29.84 -2.23
CA PHE A 19 -9.27 28.95 -2.34
C PHE A 19 -8.65 29.17 -3.73
N PRO A 20 -7.33 29.41 -3.83
CA PRO A 20 -6.71 29.64 -5.14
C PRO A 20 -6.93 28.40 -6.02
N ASP A 21 -7.48 28.61 -7.22
CA ASP A 21 -7.91 27.59 -8.19
C ASP A 21 -6.85 26.50 -8.47
N ARG A 22 -5.57 26.83 -8.30
CA ARG A 22 -4.43 25.92 -8.42
C ARG A 22 -4.34 24.87 -7.31
N GLU A 23 -4.66 25.22 -6.06
CA GLU A 23 -4.69 24.27 -4.93
C GLU A 23 -5.87 23.31 -5.04
N LEU A 24 -7.02 23.84 -5.47
CA LEU A 24 -8.22 23.04 -5.78
C LEU A 24 -7.94 22.04 -6.91
N ARG A 25 -7.32 22.47 -8.02
CA ARG A 25 -6.93 21.58 -9.12
C ARG A 25 -5.95 20.51 -8.64
N GLY A 26 -4.91 20.88 -7.89
CA GLY A 26 -3.95 19.92 -7.33
C GLY A 26 -4.61 18.87 -6.41
N SER A 27 -5.60 19.28 -5.61
CA SER A 27 -6.37 18.35 -4.78
C SER A 27 -7.22 17.37 -5.60
N ARG A 28 -7.80 17.81 -6.73
CA ARG A 28 -8.60 16.97 -7.63
C ARG A 28 -7.74 15.94 -8.37
N GLU A 29 -6.57 16.36 -8.88
CA GLU A 29 -5.60 15.45 -9.50
C GLU A 29 -5.14 14.37 -8.52
N LYS A 30 -4.79 14.78 -7.30
CA LYS A 30 -4.35 13.86 -6.24
C LYS A 30 -5.46 12.88 -5.86
N TYR A 31 -6.71 13.32 -5.81
CA TYR A 31 -7.85 12.43 -5.56
C TYR A 31 -7.94 11.32 -6.62
N LEU A 32 -7.89 11.67 -7.90
CA LEU A 32 -7.95 10.69 -9.00
C LEU A 32 -6.74 9.74 -8.99
N LEU A 33 -5.54 10.27 -8.75
CA LEU A 33 -4.34 9.45 -8.65
C LEU A 33 -4.40 8.50 -7.44
N THR A 34 -5.05 8.90 -6.35
CA THR A 34 -5.32 8.04 -5.19
C THR A 34 -6.32 6.95 -5.55
N SER A 35 -7.38 7.29 -6.30
CA SER A 35 -8.33 6.29 -6.81
C SER A 35 -7.65 5.26 -7.70
N ILE A 36 -6.80 5.67 -8.64
CA ILE A 36 -6.05 4.74 -9.49
C ILE A 36 -5.16 3.84 -8.63
N LEU A 37 -4.40 4.39 -7.68
CA LEU A 37 -3.51 3.61 -6.82
C LEU A 37 -4.28 2.58 -5.98
N ILE A 38 -5.43 2.95 -5.43
CA ILE A 38 -6.28 2.02 -4.67
C ILE A 38 -6.81 0.91 -5.59
N PHE A 39 -7.29 1.25 -6.77
CA PHE A 39 -7.80 0.28 -7.74
C PHE A 39 -6.73 -0.77 -8.11
N VAL A 40 -5.55 -0.31 -8.52
CA VAL A 40 -4.48 -1.22 -8.96
C VAL A 40 -4.00 -2.14 -7.83
N LEU A 41 -3.93 -1.64 -6.59
CA LEU A 41 -3.58 -2.45 -5.43
C LEU A 41 -4.65 -3.51 -5.14
N ARG A 42 -5.94 -3.14 -5.15
CA ARG A 42 -7.06 -4.08 -4.93
C ARG A 42 -7.12 -5.18 -5.98
N LYS A 43 -6.82 -4.85 -7.24
CA LYS A 43 -6.80 -5.81 -8.35
C LYS A 43 -5.52 -6.63 -8.42
N GLY A 44 -4.51 -6.31 -7.61
CA GLY A 44 -3.23 -6.99 -7.61
C GLY A 44 -2.34 -6.67 -8.81
N TYR A 45 -2.58 -5.54 -9.48
CA TYR A 45 -1.80 -5.07 -10.63
C TYR A 45 -0.47 -4.46 -10.16
N THR A 46 0.45 -5.33 -9.75
CA THR A 46 1.70 -4.91 -9.11
C THR A 46 2.62 -4.13 -10.05
N THR A 47 2.60 -4.44 -11.35
CA THR A 47 3.45 -3.78 -12.35
C THR A 47 3.06 -2.32 -12.48
N VAL A 48 1.80 -2.05 -12.82
CA VAL A 48 1.29 -0.67 -12.99
C VAL A 48 1.28 0.09 -11.66
N SER A 49 1.15 -0.57 -10.50
CA SER A 49 1.22 0.10 -9.20
C SER A 49 2.52 0.88 -9.00
N THR A 50 3.64 0.37 -9.52
CA THR A 50 4.93 1.06 -9.45
C THR A 50 4.97 2.30 -10.34
N GLU A 51 4.34 2.26 -11.51
CA GLU A 51 4.24 3.42 -12.40
C GLU A 51 3.34 4.51 -11.82
N VAL A 52 2.22 4.12 -11.19
CA VAL A 52 1.35 5.08 -10.48
C VAL A 52 2.14 5.79 -9.37
N ILE A 53 2.95 5.06 -8.59
CA ILE A 53 3.82 5.66 -7.56
C ILE A 53 4.86 6.60 -8.19
N GLN A 54 5.42 6.28 -9.35
CA GLN A 54 6.32 7.19 -10.06
C GLN A 54 5.60 8.45 -10.53
N LEU A 55 4.34 8.34 -10.96
CA LEU A 55 3.52 9.48 -11.37
C LEU A 55 3.26 10.45 -10.20
N TYR A 56 3.10 9.95 -8.97
CA TYR A 56 3.06 10.81 -7.77
C TYR A 56 4.31 11.69 -7.66
N ASN A 57 5.49 11.11 -7.87
CA ASN A 57 6.76 11.84 -7.79
C ASN A 57 6.87 12.88 -8.91
N HIS A 58 6.47 12.53 -10.13
CA HIS A 58 6.45 13.45 -11.27
C HIS A 58 5.57 14.68 -10.98
N LEU A 59 4.43 14.47 -10.33
CA LEU A 59 3.48 15.52 -9.96
C LEU A 59 3.78 16.19 -8.61
N SER A 60 4.92 15.87 -7.98
CA SER A 60 5.31 16.39 -6.66
C SER A 60 4.25 16.14 -5.57
N PHE A 61 3.46 15.08 -5.72
CA PHE A 61 2.51 14.62 -4.71
C PHE A 61 3.12 13.52 -3.87
N ARG A 62 2.72 13.44 -2.60
CA ARG A 62 3.06 12.30 -1.74
C ARG A 62 1.97 11.24 -1.83
N PRO A 63 2.31 9.98 -2.20
CA PRO A 63 1.35 8.89 -2.17
C PRO A 63 0.91 8.57 -0.73
N PRO A 64 -0.30 8.03 -0.53
CA PRO A 64 -0.75 7.60 0.79
C PRO A 64 0.20 6.54 1.37
N PRO A 65 0.75 6.73 2.60
CA PRO A 65 1.74 5.82 3.17
C PRO A 65 1.27 4.35 3.25
N PHE A 66 0.01 4.14 3.59
CA PHE A 66 -0.58 2.80 3.65
C PHE A 66 -0.58 2.11 2.27
N CYS A 67 -0.89 2.84 1.19
CA CYS A 67 -0.87 2.30 -0.17
C CYS A 67 0.56 1.98 -0.63
N VAL A 68 1.53 2.82 -0.29
CA VAL A 68 2.96 2.57 -0.57
C VAL A 68 3.42 1.30 0.14
N TRP A 69 3.05 1.15 1.42
CA TRP A 69 3.37 -0.04 2.19
C TRP A 69 2.73 -1.30 1.59
N CYS A 70 1.45 -1.26 1.18
CA CYS A 70 0.81 -2.37 0.49
C CYS A 70 1.55 -2.75 -0.80
N CYS A 71 1.89 -1.76 -1.64
CA CYS A 71 2.67 -1.99 -2.86
C CYS A 71 4.00 -2.71 -2.56
N ALA A 72 4.77 -2.19 -1.59
CA ALA A 72 6.04 -2.79 -1.20
C ALA A 72 5.89 -4.21 -0.62
N ALA A 73 4.86 -4.44 0.19
CA ALA A 73 4.57 -5.75 0.77
C ALA A 73 4.15 -6.79 -0.28
N MET A 74 3.37 -6.38 -1.28
CA MET A 74 2.94 -7.22 -2.41
C MET A 74 4.10 -7.54 -3.37
N LEU A 75 5.09 -6.67 -3.46
CA LEU A 75 6.30 -6.87 -4.28
C LEU A 75 7.40 -7.66 -3.56
N PHE A 76 7.24 -7.95 -2.26
CA PHE A 76 8.22 -8.72 -1.51
C PHE A 76 8.11 -10.23 -1.80
N PRO A 77 9.23 -10.94 -2.01
CA PRO A 77 10.60 -10.43 -2.10
C PRO A 77 10.87 -9.79 -3.47
N LYS A 78 11.44 -8.58 -3.49
CA LYS A 78 11.80 -7.97 -4.76
C LYS A 78 13.07 -8.64 -5.29
N THR A 79 12.93 -9.40 -6.37
CA THR A 79 14.04 -10.05 -7.08
C THR A 79 14.58 -9.15 -8.18
N ASP A 80 15.06 -7.95 -7.83
CA ASP A 80 15.91 -7.21 -8.77
C ASP A 80 17.26 -7.95 -8.84
N GLU A 81 17.74 -8.26 -10.05
CA GLU A 81 18.99 -9.00 -10.28
C GLU A 81 20.22 -8.35 -9.61
N ASN A 82 20.17 -7.03 -9.34
CA ASN A 82 21.21 -6.25 -8.69
C ASN A 82 21.09 -6.12 -7.15
N LEU A 83 19.96 -6.52 -6.54
CA LEU A 83 19.66 -6.37 -5.09
C LEU A 83 19.43 -7.72 -4.39
N SER A 84 19.74 -8.83 -5.07
CA SER A 84 19.23 -10.19 -4.79
C SER A 84 19.63 -10.85 -3.47
N THR A 85 20.17 -10.13 -2.49
CA THR A 85 20.70 -10.75 -1.25
C THR A 85 20.26 -10.14 0.07
N ASN A 86 19.49 -9.04 0.10
CA ASN A 86 19.15 -8.39 1.37
C ASN A 86 17.65 -8.45 1.74
N PHE A 87 17.07 -9.65 1.67
CA PHE A 87 15.68 -9.90 2.10
C PHE A 87 15.43 -9.49 3.55
N GLN A 88 16.46 -9.59 4.41
CA GLN A 88 16.44 -9.16 5.79
C GLN A 88 16.13 -7.68 5.87
N VAL A 89 16.87 -6.83 5.16
CA VAL A 89 16.66 -5.37 5.17
C VAL A 89 15.29 -5.00 4.59
N GLN A 90 14.89 -5.61 3.47
CA GLN A 90 13.57 -5.36 2.88
C GLN A 90 12.44 -5.67 3.89
N LEU A 91 12.50 -6.83 4.55
CA LEU A 91 11.49 -7.25 5.50
C LEU A 91 11.55 -6.46 6.82
N ASP A 92 12.74 -6.02 7.26
CA ASP A 92 12.95 -5.17 8.44
C ASP A 92 12.23 -3.82 8.26
N ILE A 93 12.37 -3.21 7.08
CA ILE A 93 11.66 -1.98 6.71
C ILE A 93 10.15 -2.21 6.69
N LEU A 94 9.68 -3.28 6.05
CA LEU A 94 8.25 -3.61 5.98
C LEU A 94 7.63 -3.82 7.36
N ILE A 95 8.33 -4.51 8.27
CA ILE A 95 7.88 -4.70 9.65
C ILE A 95 7.86 -3.37 10.41
N THR A 96 8.92 -2.57 10.28
CA THR A 96 9.03 -1.28 10.99
C THR A 96 7.91 -0.33 10.58
N VAL A 97 7.77 -0.06 9.28
CA VAL A 97 6.70 0.82 8.76
C VAL A 97 5.32 0.21 9.02
N GLY A 98 5.18 -1.11 8.91
CA GLY A 98 3.92 -1.79 9.18
C GLY A 98 3.50 -1.68 10.66
N ASN A 99 4.44 -1.70 11.60
CA ASN A 99 4.15 -1.46 13.02
C ASN A 99 3.68 -0.02 13.28
N GLU A 100 4.31 0.96 12.64
CA GLU A 100 3.90 2.36 12.73
C GLU A 100 2.47 2.53 12.21
N LEU A 101 2.19 1.99 11.02
CA LEU A 101 0.83 1.97 10.45
C LEU A 101 -0.16 1.28 11.40
N PHE A 102 0.18 0.10 11.92
CA PHE A 102 -0.67 -0.66 12.84
C PHE A 102 -1.00 0.14 14.12
N SER A 103 -0.01 0.84 14.68
CA SER A 103 -0.19 1.65 15.89
C SER A 103 -1.10 2.86 15.66
N GLY A 104 -1.14 3.38 14.44
CA GLY A 104 -2.02 4.48 14.05
C GLY A 104 -3.45 4.06 13.71
N LEU A 105 -3.77 2.77 13.69
CA LEU A 105 -5.11 2.27 13.40
C LEU A 105 -5.98 2.14 14.66
N ASP A 106 -7.18 2.69 14.58
CA ASP A 106 -8.24 2.48 15.58
C ASP A 106 -8.61 0.99 15.70
N ASP A 107 -9.12 0.58 16.86
CA ASP A 107 -9.51 -0.81 17.13
C ASP A 107 -10.64 -1.32 16.22
N SER A 108 -11.47 -0.41 15.70
CA SER A 108 -12.54 -0.71 14.74
C SER A 108 -12.07 -0.77 13.29
N SER A 109 -10.79 -0.50 13.01
CA SER A 109 -10.26 -0.48 11.66
C SER A 109 -10.35 -1.85 11.00
N ARG A 110 -11.01 -1.91 9.83
CA ARG A 110 -11.11 -3.11 8.99
C ARG A 110 -9.74 -3.68 8.59
N TYR A 111 -8.69 -2.86 8.57
CA TYR A 111 -7.34 -3.26 8.17
C TYR A 111 -6.57 -3.95 9.29
N LYS A 112 -6.93 -3.71 10.55
CA LYS A 112 -6.13 -4.10 11.73
C LYS A 112 -5.91 -5.61 11.82
N PRO A 113 -6.91 -6.48 11.63
CA PRO A 113 -6.69 -7.94 11.69
C PRO A 113 -5.76 -8.46 10.58
N TYR A 114 -5.89 -7.92 9.37
CA TYR A 114 -5.08 -8.34 8.22
C TYR A 114 -3.63 -7.89 8.37
N LEU A 115 -3.41 -6.64 8.77
CA LEU A 115 -2.08 -6.11 9.04
C LEU A 115 -1.40 -6.85 10.20
N TYR A 116 -2.14 -7.19 11.26
CA TYR A 116 -1.65 -8.02 12.36
C TYR A 116 -1.15 -9.38 11.85
N ASN A 117 -1.94 -10.07 11.03
CA ASN A 117 -1.58 -11.37 10.48
C ASN A 117 -0.31 -11.32 9.63
N TYR A 118 -0.19 -10.30 8.77
CA TYR A 118 1.04 -10.08 8.00
C TYR A 118 2.24 -9.86 8.92
N LEU A 119 2.15 -8.93 9.88
CA LEU A 119 3.26 -8.58 10.78
C LEU A 119 3.67 -9.76 11.65
N LYS A 120 2.71 -10.54 12.16
CA LYS A 120 2.96 -11.75 12.94
C LYS A 120 3.80 -12.75 12.14
N GLU A 121 3.42 -13.03 10.90
CA GLU A 121 4.19 -13.95 10.06
C GLU A 121 5.53 -13.34 9.64
N ALA A 122 5.58 -12.07 9.26
CA ALA A 122 6.80 -11.36 8.87
C ALA A 122 7.87 -11.41 9.97
N ARG A 123 7.49 -11.16 11.24
CA ARG A 123 8.39 -11.26 12.41
C ARG A 123 8.96 -12.66 12.61
N ARG A 124 8.22 -13.71 12.27
CA ARG A 124 8.74 -15.09 12.29
C ARG A 124 9.71 -15.28 11.14
N VAL A 125 9.35 -14.87 9.93
CA VAL A 125 10.17 -15.02 8.73
C VAL A 125 11.52 -14.33 8.86
N ILE A 126 11.55 -13.08 9.34
CA ILE A 126 12.79 -12.31 9.47
C ILE A 126 13.79 -12.98 10.41
N VAL A 127 13.33 -13.64 11.46
CA VAL A 127 14.19 -14.39 12.39
C VAL A 127 14.87 -15.58 11.70
N HIS A 128 14.19 -16.27 10.78
CA HIS A 128 14.79 -17.33 9.98
C HIS A 128 15.78 -16.78 8.94
N LEU A 129 15.48 -15.62 8.35
CA LEU A 129 16.41 -14.95 7.44
C LEU A 129 17.70 -14.52 8.14
N TYR A 130 17.62 -14.07 9.40
CA TYR A 130 18.81 -13.80 10.19
C TYR A 130 19.56 -15.08 10.60
N LEU A 131 18.85 -16.18 10.87
CA LEU A 131 19.50 -17.48 11.10
C LEU A 131 20.33 -17.91 9.88
N GLU A 132 19.74 -17.80 8.68
CA GLU A 132 20.42 -18.10 7.42
C GLU A 132 21.66 -17.21 7.21
N LEU A 133 21.56 -15.92 7.58
CA LEU A 133 22.65 -14.95 7.43
C LEU A 133 23.83 -15.22 8.38
N PHE A 134 23.55 -15.55 9.64
CA PHE A 134 24.58 -15.68 10.69
C PHE A 134 25.06 -17.11 10.93
N ALA A 135 24.35 -18.13 10.43
CA ALA A 135 24.80 -19.52 10.54
C ALA A 135 26.22 -19.77 9.97
N PRO A 136 26.63 -19.19 8.82
CA PRO A 136 27.99 -19.38 8.29
C PRO A 136 29.10 -18.85 9.19
N THR A 137 28.82 -17.83 10.00
CA THR A 137 29.78 -17.21 10.93
C THR A 137 29.65 -17.71 12.36
N ASN A 138 28.70 -18.61 12.64
CA ASN A 138 28.35 -19.08 13.98
C ASN A 138 28.02 -17.96 14.99
N ASP A 139 27.59 -16.78 14.51
CA ASP A 139 27.20 -15.65 15.35
C ASP A 139 25.74 -15.78 15.80
N TYR A 140 25.50 -16.77 16.66
CA TYR A 140 24.16 -17.00 17.22
C TYR A 140 23.74 -15.96 18.26
N THR A 141 24.68 -15.15 18.76
CA THR A 141 24.38 -14.01 19.63
C THR A 141 23.60 -12.95 18.88
N SER A 142 24.02 -12.63 17.65
CA SER A 142 23.29 -11.72 16.77
C SER A 142 21.90 -12.26 16.38
N CYS A 143 21.77 -13.56 16.12
CA CYS A 143 20.48 -14.22 15.93
C CYS A 143 19.56 -14.05 17.15
N PHE A 144 20.09 -14.26 18.35
CA PHE A 144 19.32 -14.15 19.59
C PHE A 144 18.87 -12.70 19.87
N ALA A 145 19.73 -11.72 19.58
CA ALA A 145 19.36 -10.31 19.65
C ALA A 145 18.18 -10.00 18.71
N LYS A 146 18.22 -10.49 17.47
CA LYS A 146 17.12 -10.35 16.50
C LYS A 146 15.85 -11.08 16.93
N LEU A 147 15.96 -12.28 17.52
CA LEU A 147 14.81 -12.96 18.12
C LEU A 147 14.14 -12.09 19.20
N ASN A 148 14.91 -11.47 20.09
CA ASN A 148 14.37 -10.61 21.14
C ASN A 148 13.80 -9.29 20.60
N GLN A 149 14.35 -8.77 19.51
CA GLN A 149 13.82 -7.58 18.83
C GLN A 149 12.42 -7.85 18.25
N TYR A 150 12.24 -8.98 17.56
CA TYR A 150 11.02 -9.26 16.79
C TYR A 150 9.95 -10.03 17.54
N LEU A 151 10.36 -10.87 18.48
CA LEU A 151 9.51 -11.77 19.24
C LEU A 151 9.97 -11.71 20.71
N PRO A 152 9.72 -10.63 21.45
CA PRO A 152 10.33 -10.40 22.76
C PRO A 152 9.83 -11.41 23.81
N ALA A 153 10.66 -11.67 24.82
CA ALA A 153 10.30 -12.57 25.93
C ALA A 153 9.12 -12.05 26.77
N SER A 154 8.91 -10.72 26.77
CA SER A 154 7.82 -10.06 27.48
C SER A 154 6.45 -10.23 26.83
N ASP A 155 6.38 -10.68 25.57
CA ASP A 155 5.11 -10.93 24.89
C ASP A 155 4.48 -12.23 25.43
N PRO A 156 3.34 -12.18 26.15
CA PRO A 156 2.78 -13.36 26.83
C PRO A 156 2.10 -14.34 25.86
N THR A 157 2.02 -14.02 24.57
CA THR A 157 1.30 -14.85 23.58
C THR A 157 1.91 -16.25 23.50
N ALA A 158 1.09 -17.28 23.69
CA ALA A 158 1.55 -18.68 23.72
C ALA A 158 2.33 -19.08 22.47
N GLU A 159 1.91 -18.62 21.29
CA GLU A 159 2.59 -18.88 20.02
C GLU A 159 3.99 -18.24 19.96
N VAL A 160 4.16 -17.03 20.52
CA VAL A 160 5.45 -16.34 20.58
C VAL A 160 6.39 -17.09 21.52
N GLN A 161 5.90 -17.46 22.69
CA GLN A 161 6.69 -18.21 23.68
C GLN A 161 7.11 -19.59 23.16
N ASP A 162 6.19 -20.31 22.51
CA ASP A 162 6.50 -21.60 21.91
C ASP A 162 7.49 -21.48 20.74
N PHE A 163 7.33 -20.47 19.88
CA PHE A 163 8.30 -20.20 18.81
C PHE A 163 9.70 -19.92 19.39
N ARG A 164 9.79 -19.01 20.37
CA ARG A 164 11.05 -18.66 21.05
C ARG A 164 11.72 -19.88 21.65
N LEU A 165 10.98 -20.71 22.39
CA LEU A 165 11.52 -21.92 23.00
C LEU A 165 12.10 -22.88 21.96
N ARG A 166 11.37 -23.12 20.87
CA ARG A 166 11.83 -23.98 19.77
C ARG A 166 13.06 -23.41 19.08
N PHE A 167 13.09 -22.09 18.86
CA PHE A 167 14.20 -21.41 18.21
C PHE A 167 15.46 -21.41 19.07
N VAL A 168 15.36 -21.13 20.37
CA VAL A 168 16.52 -21.17 21.29
C VAL A 168 17.09 -22.59 21.40
N LYS A 169 16.23 -23.62 21.47
CA LYS A 169 16.67 -25.03 21.43
C LYS A 169 17.40 -25.40 20.14
N LEU A 170 17.05 -24.77 19.02
CA LEU A 170 17.73 -24.95 17.74
C LEU A 170 19.14 -24.34 17.80
N LEU A 171 19.28 -23.12 18.30
CA LEU A 171 20.57 -22.40 18.41
C LEU A 171 21.59 -23.09 19.32
N ALA A 172 21.15 -23.98 20.23
CA ALA A 172 22.03 -24.71 21.13
C ALA A 172 22.97 -25.73 20.43
N SER A 173 22.85 -25.95 19.12
CA SER A 173 23.72 -26.86 18.37
C SER A 173 23.85 -26.45 16.91
N GLU A 174 25.08 -26.11 16.50
CA GLU A 174 25.45 -25.81 15.11
C GLU A 174 25.00 -26.92 14.13
N ARG A 175 25.23 -28.19 14.49
CA ARG A 175 24.78 -29.33 13.68
C ARG A 175 23.25 -29.35 13.47
N LYS A 176 22.47 -28.96 14.49
CA LYS A 176 21.01 -28.86 14.37
C LYS A 176 20.61 -27.68 13.49
N VAL A 177 21.29 -26.54 13.61
CA VAL A 177 21.08 -25.35 12.75
C VAL A 177 21.33 -25.70 11.29
N GLY A 178 22.48 -26.28 10.95
CA GLY A 178 22.81 -26.66 9.58
C GLY A 178 21.79 -27.64 8.99
N ARG A 179 21.37 -28.65 9.77
CA ARG A 179 20.32 -29.58 9.36
C ARG A 179 18.99 -28.87 9.12
N TYR A 180 18.57 -28.02 10.06
CA TYR A 180 17.32 -27.27 9.96
C TYR A 180 17.29 -26.36 8.73
N LEU A 181 18.39 -25.64 8.46
CA LEU A 181 18.49 -24.76 7.31
C LEU A 181 18.32 -25.54 5.99
N ASN A 182 19.07 -26.63 5.83
CA ASN A 182 19.09 -27.40 4.59
C ASN A 182 17.84 -28.26 4.38
N GLU A 183 17.29 -28.86 5.43
CA GLU A 183 16.18 -29.82 5.31
C GLU A 183 14.80 -29.17 5.49
N ARG A 184 14.72 -27.99 6.11
CA ARG A 184 13.42 -27.35 6.42
C ARG A 184 13.30 -25.93 5.92
N TRP A 185 14.20 -25.03 6.32
CA TRP A 185 14.05 -23.61 6.03
C TRP A 185 14.23 -23.29 4.54
N LEU A 186 15.39 -23.62 3.96
CA LEU A 186 15.70 -23.30 2.57
C LEU A 186 14.69 -23.90 1.58
N PRO A 187 14.24 -25.17 1.74
CA PRO A 187 13.17 -25.72 0.89
C PRO A 187 11.81 -25.03 1.07
N ALA A 188 11.47 -24.58 2.28
CA ALA A 188 10.18 -23.94 2.56
C ALA A 188 10.15 -22.44 2.26
N LYS A 189 11.30 -21.77 2.20
CA LYS A 189 11.45 -20.31 2.06
C LYS A 189 10.64 -19.72 0.91
N PRO A 190 10.61 -20.29 -0.32
CA PRO A 190 9.78 -19.75 -1.40
C PRO A 190 8.27 -19.77 -1.08
N ASN A 191 7.79 -20.83 -0.42
CA ASN A 191 6.37 -20.95 -0.05
C ASN A 191 6.01 -19.99 1.09
N VAL A 192 6.93 -19.79 2.02
CA VAL A 192 6.79 -18.80 3.11
C VAL A 192 6.72 -17.38 2.55
N PHE A 193 7.54 -17.06 1.55
CA PHE A 193 7.48 -15.77 0.85
C PHE A 193 6.17 -15.58 0.09
N LYS A 194 5.70 -16.61 -0.64
CA LYS A 194 4.36 -16.58 -1.27
C LYS A 194 3.24 -16.36 -0.26
N LYS A 195 3.35 -16.94 0.94
CA LYS A 195 2.38 -16.71 2.03
C LYS A 195 2.39 -15.25 2.49
N LEU A 196 3.56 -14.64 2.67
CA LEU A 196 3.64 -13.21 2.99
C LEU A 196 3.01 -12.35 1.90
N GLN A 197 3.29 -12.67 0.64
CA GLN A 197 2.70 -11.97 -0.50
C GLN A 197 1.17 -12.08 -0.50
N SER A 198 0.62 -13.29 -0.29
CA SER A 198 -0.82 -13.53 -0.15
C SER A 198 -1.43 -12.68 0.95
N LEU A 199 -0.80 -12.62 2.13
CA LEU A 199 -1.28 -11.78 3.23
C LEU A 199 -1.27 -10.29 2.87
N ALA A 200 -0.33 -9.84 2.05
CA ALA A 200 -0.32 -8.46 1.55
C ALA A 200 -1.49 -8.20 0.58
N PHE A 201 -1.81 -9.16 -0.29
CA PHE A 201 -3.01 -9.09 -1.14
C PHE A 201 -4.29 -9.05 -0.30
N ASP A 202 -4.41 -9.88 0.74
CA ASP A 202 -5.57 -9.87 1.63
C ASP A 202 -5.80 -8.48 2.27
N ILE A 203 -4.70 -7.77 2.61
CA ILE A 203 -4.77 -6.38 3.10
C ILE A 203 -5.22 -5.42 1.99
N ALA A 204 -4.65 -5.55 0.78
CA ALA A 204 -4.97 -4.69 -0.35
C ALA A 204 -6.43 -4.83 -0.80
N GLU A 205 -7.00 -6.03 -0.76
CA GLU A 205 -8.42 -6.27 -1.02
C GLU A 205 -9.34 -5.47 -0.08
N GLN A 206 -8.86 -5.15 1.13
CA GLN A 206 -9.61 -4.33 2.08
C GLN A 206 -9.60 -2.83 1.75
N LEU A 207 -8.86 -2.37 0.74
CA LEU A 207 -8.94 -0.98 0.34
C LEU A 207 -10.38 -0.66 -0.18
N PRO A 208 -10.84 0.60 -0.08
CA PRO A 208 -12.20 0.95 -0.48
C PRO A 208 -12.40 0.79 -1.99
N GLU A 209 -13.64 0.56 -2.40
CA GLU A 209 -14.03 0.70 -3.81
C GLU A 209 -13.87 2.15 -4.28
N VAL A 210 -13.49 2.30 -5.53
CA VAL A 210 -13.24 3.58 -6.19
C VAL A 210 -13.93 3.65 -7.53
N LEU A 211 -13.89 4.81 -8.18
CA LEU A 211 -14.59 5.07 -9.44
C LEU A 211 -14.28 4.04 -10.55
N LEU A 212 -13.04 3.55 -10.63
CA LEU A 212 -12.62 2.58 -11.65
C LEU A 212 -13.27 1.20 -11.47
N ASP A 213 -13.72 0.86 -10.26
CA ASP A 213 -14.43 -0.41 -10.00
C ASP A 213 -15.82 -0.48 -10.64
N LYS A 214 -16.38 0.68 -11.03
CA LYS A 214 -17.73 0.79 -11.58
C LYS A 214 -17.76 0.88 -13.10
N VAL A 215 -16.62 0.80 -13.78
CA VAL A 215 -16.54 0.83 -15.25
C VAL A 215 -17.36 -0.32 -15.83
N GLY A 216 -18.21 -0.01 -16.81
CA GLY A 216 -19.13 -0.96 -17.44
C GLY A 216 -20.39 -1.29 -16.63
N SER A 217 -20.54 -0.76 -15.42
CA SER A 217 -21.77 -0.88 -14.63
C SER A 217 -22.75 0.26 -14.92
N SER A 218 -24.01 0.11 -14.50
CA SER A 218 -25.00 1.20 -14.55
C SER A 218 -24.61 2.41 -13.69
N GLU A 219 -23.72 2.24 -12.72
CA GLU A 219 -23.23 3.32 -11.86
C GLU A 219 -22.16 4.19 -12.56
N TRP A 220 -21.60 3.75 -13.69
CA TRP A 220 -20.57 4.49 -14.42
C TRP A 220 -21.03 5.88 -14.87
N VAL A 221 -22.33 6.06 -15.15
CA VAL A 221 -22.90 7.36 -15.56
C VAL A 221 -22.68 8.43 -14.47
N TYR A 222 -22.76 8.06 -13.19
CA TYR A 222 -22.48 8.99 -12.10
C TYR A 222 -21.00 9.33 -12.02
N ASN A 223 -20.13 8.34 -12.21
CA ASN A 223 -18.67 8.56 -12.24
C ASN A 223 -18.26 9.45 -13.42
N ASP A 224 -18.90 9.29 -14.57
CA ASP A 224 -18.71 10.18 -15.71
C ASP A 224 -19.05 11.63 -15.32
N GLY A 225 -20.19 11.86 -14.67
CA GLY A 225 -20.55 13.18 -14.15
C GLY A 225 -19.52 13.76 -13.16
N ILE A 226 -19.00 12.94 -12.25
CA ILE A 226 -17.92 13.34 -11.32
C ILE A 226 -16.66 13.73 -12.08
N LEU A 227 -16.23 12.92 -13.07
CA LEU A 227 -15.04 13.18 -13.87
C LEU A 227 -15.18 14.48 -14.69
N LEU A 228 -16.37 14.78 -15.25
CA LEU A 228 -16.64 16.10 -15.86
C LEU A 228 -16.45 17.22 -14.83
N GLY A 229 -17.03 17.08 -13.64
CA GLY A 229 -16.99 18.11 -12.60
C GLY A 229 -15.59 18.39 -12.05
N LEU A 230 -14.73 17.36 -12.00
CA LEU A 230 -13.33 17.55 -11.61
C LEU A 230 -12.56 18.39 -12.64
N ASN A 231 -12.86 18.19 -13.93
CA ASN A 231 -12.30 18.91 -15.08
C ASN A 231 -10.77 19.03 -15.04
N THR A 232 -10.11 17.89 -14.85
CA THR A 232 -8.65 17.82 -14.86
C THR A 232 -8.12 17.01 -16.04
N LEU A 233 -6.83 17.13 -16.35
CA LEU A 233 -6.20 16.37 -17.43
C LEU A 233 -6.39 14.86 -17.22
N LEU A 234 -6.12 14.39 -16.00
CA LEU A 234 -6.30 12.99 -15.65
C LEU A 234 -7.78 12.56 -15.77
N ALA A 235 -8.72 13.42 -15.37
CA ALA A 235 -10.14 13.13 -15.50
C ALA A 235 -10.57 12.94 -16.95
N LEU A 236 -10.11 13.83 -17.84
CA LEU A 236 -10.42 13.77 -19.28
C LEU A 236 -9.84 12.50 -19.93
N ILE A 237 -8.61 12.14 -19.57
CA ILE A 237 -7.97 10.91 -20.07
C ILE A 237 -8.72 9.67 -19.60
N ILE A 238 -9.06 9.57 -18.30
CA ILE A 238 -9.83 8.44 -17.75
C ILE A 238 -11.15 8.27 -18.50
N ARG A 239 -11.89 9.37 -18.71
CA ARG A 239 -13.15 9.33 -19.45
C ARG A 239 -12.95 8.81 -20.87
N GLN A 240 -11.99 9.38 -21.60
CA GLN A 240 -11.73 9.02 -22.99
C GLN A 240 -11.39 7.54 -23.13
N GLN A 241 -10.54 7.00 -22.25
CA GLN A 241 -10.12 5.60 -22.33
C GLN A 241 -11.20 4.61 -21.90
N LEU A 242 -12.10 5.01 -20.98
CA LEU A 242 -13.04 4.07 -20.34
C LEU A 242 -14.50 4.19 -20.82
N LEU A 243 -14.84 5.19 -21.65
CA LEU A 243 -16.22 5.53 -22.05
C LEU A 243 -17.07 4.34 -22.58
N HIS A 244 -16.43 3.35 -23.20
CA HIS A 244 -17.09 2.20 -23.82
C HIS A 244 -16.57 0.85 -23.31
N LYS A 245 -15.83 0.85 -22.21
CA LYS A 245 -15.26 -0.37 -21.64
C LYS A 245 -16.27 -1.06 -20.71
N SER A 246 -16.30 -2.39 -20.77
CA SER A 246 -17.12 -3.22 -19.87
C SER A 246 -16.49 -3.44 -18.50
N SER A 247 -15.20 -3.15 -18.35
CA SER A 247 -14.44 -3.16 -17.10
C SER A 247 -13.11 -2.41 -17.31
N CYS A 248 -12.47 -1.99 -16.23
CA CYS A 248 -11.09 -1.47 -16.28
C CYS A 248 -10.10 -2.61 -16.02
N THR A 249 -9.11 -2.76 -16.89
CA THR A 249 -8.03 -3.75 -16.81
C THR A 249 -6.71 -3.09 -16.45
N GLU A 250 -5.65 -3.88 -16.23
CA GLU A 250 -4.30 -3.36 -16.00
C GLU A 250 -3.78 -2.55 -17.20
N GLU A 251 -4.04 -3.04 -18.43
CA GLU A 251 -3.64 -2.36 -19.69
C GLU A 251 -4.31 -0.99 -19.82
N ASP A 252 -5.60 -0.87 -19.48
CA ASP A 252 -6.30 0.40 -19.54
C ASP A 252 -5.66 1.43 -18.59
N VAL A 253 -5.15 0.99 -17.42
CA VAL A 253 -4.45 1.87 -16.48
C VAL A 253 -3.08 2.28 -17.03
N PHE A 254 -2.34 1.38 -17.67
CA PHE A 254 -1.09 1.73 -18.38
C PHE A 254 -1.34 2.77 -19.46
N GLU A 255 -2.38 2.60 -20.29
CA GLU A 255 -2.75 3.57 -21.32
C GLU A 255 -3.09 4.94 -20.73
N ILE A 256 -3.78 4.98 -19.58
CA ILE A 256 -4.09 6.23 -18.86
C ILE A 256 -2.79 6.93 -18.40
N ILE A 257 -1.87 6.20 -17.76
CA ILE A 257 -0.60 6.76 -17.27
C ILE A 257 0.27 7.24 -18.43
N HIS A 258 0.36 6.45 -19.50
CA HIS A 258 1.13 6.79 -20.69
C HIS A 258 0.54 8.01 -21.41
N ALA A 259 -0.79 8.06 -21.58
CA ALA A 259 -1.47 9.23 -22.12
C ALA A 259 -1.23 10.48 -21.27
N TYR A 260 -1.21 10.36 -19.94
CA TYR A 260 -0.93 11.48 -19.05
C TYR A 260 0.50 12.00 -19.21
N ASN A 261 1.49 11.09 -19.27
CA ASN A 261 2.90 11.46 -19.42
C ASN A 261 3.24 12.00 -20.82
N SER A 262 2.53 11.56 -21.86
CA SER A 262 2.75 11.99 -23.24
C SER A 262 2.09 13.34 -23.57
N GLN A 263 1.05 13.72 -22.84
CA GLN A 263 0.43 15.03 -22.97
C GLN A 263 1.23 16.07 -22.18
N SER A 264 2.24 16.64 -22.82
CA SER A 264 2.84 17.91 -22.36
C SER A 264 1.70 18.93 -22.20
N CYS A 265 1.54 19.45 -20.97
CA CYS A 265 0.54 20.44 -20.55
C CYS A 265 -0.19 21.10 -21.73
N PRO A 266 -1.50 20.84 -21.96
CA PRO A 266 -2.20 21.51 -23.03
C PRO A 266 -2.13 23.02 -22.74
N SER A 267 -1.39 23.72 -23.58
CA SER A 267 -1.16 25.17 -23.52
C SER A 267 -2.42 25.97 -23.88
N GLN A 268 -3.60 25.36 -23.73
CA GLN A 268 -4.91 25.88 -24.13
C GLN A 268 -5.91 25.93 -22.96
N LEU A 269 -5.43 25.79 -21.72
CA LEU A 269 -6.21 26.05 -20.50
C LEU A 269 -5.46 26.97 -19.51
N LEU A 270 -4.71 27.94 -20.05
CA LEU A 270 -4.26 29.15 -19.36
C LEU A 270 -5.06 30.34 -19.89
#